data_AF-A0AAU5V6N6-F1
#
_entry.id   AF-A0AAU5V6N6-F1
#
_cell.length_a   1.000
_cell.length_b   1.000
_cell.length_c   1.000
_cell.angle_alpha   90.00
_cell.angle_beta   90.00
_cell.angle_gamma   90.00
#
_symmetry.space_group_name_H-M   'P 1'
#
loop_
_entity.id
_entity.type
_entity.pdbx_description
1 polymer ?
#
loop_
_entity_poly.entity_id
_entity_poly.type
_entity_poly.pdbx_seq_one_letter_code
_entity_poly.pdbx_strand_id
1 'polypeptide(L)' 'MTPRFRDVRRIGPVQVASYLSRGRTRHVAACAAPRCDFSAEYDSRAAAELAARIHRCRA' A
#
# COMPACT_ATOMS: atom_id res chain seq x y z
N MET A 1 -17.12 5.98 -7.55
CA MET A 1 -17.02 4.68 -6.84
C MET A 1 -15.77 4.70 -6.00
N THR A 2 -15.91 4.74 -4.67
CA THR A 2 -14.76 4.66 -3.76
C THR A 2 -14.12 3.28 -3.90
N PRO A 3 -12.79 3.18 -4.13
CA PRO A 3 -12.13 1.88 -4.19
C PRO A 3 -12.35 1.15 -2.88
N ARG A 4 -12.91 -0.08 -2.95
CA ARG A 4 -13.02 -0.95 -1.77
C ARG A 4 -11.69 -1.67 -1.59
N PHE A 5 -10.93 -1.22 -0.59
CA PHE A 5 -9.72 -1.90 -0.17
C PHE A 5 -10.08 -3.20 0.56
N ARG A 6 -9.37 -4.25 0.20
CA ARG A 6 -9.45 -5.59 0.79
C ARG A 6 -8.06 -6.08 1.11
N ASP A 7 -7.98 -7.06 2.01
CA ASP A 7 -6.72 -7.69 2.39
C ASP A 7 -5.66 -6.67 2.84
N VAL A 8 -6.08 -5.83 3.79
CA VAL A 8 -5.26 -4.76 4.35
C VAL A 8 -4.30 -5.38 5.37
N ARG A 9 -2.99 -5.26 5.12
CA ARG A 9 -1.93 -5.67 6.03
C ARG A 9 -1.11 -4.46 6.46
N ARG A 10 -0.72 -4.42 7.73
CA ARG A 10 0.20 -3.41 8.26
C ARG A 10 1.60 -3.98 8.36
N ILE A 11 2.59 -3.29 7.79
CA ILE A 11 4.02 -3.60 7.83
C ILE A 11 4.71 -2.34 8.35
N GLY A 12 5.07 -2.34 9.64
CA GLY A 12 5.56 -1.12 10.31
C GLY A 12 4.52 0.02 10.22
N PRO A 13 4.92 1.25 9.82
CA PRO A 13 3.98 2.34 9.61
C PRO A 13 3.22 2.25 8.28
N VAL A 14 3.55 1.30 7.40
CA VAL A 14 2.97 1.18 6.06
C VAL A 14 1.77 0.23 6.06
N GLN A 15 0.68 0.65 5.43
CA GLN A 15 -0.48 -0.18 5.12
C GLN A 15 -0.40 -0.64 3.68
N VAL A 16 -0.52 -1.94 3.45
CA VAL A 16 -0.61 -2.56 2.14
C VAL A 16 -2.03 -3.05 1.94
N ALA A 17 -2.67 -2.67 0.85
CA ALA A 17 -4.02 -3.08 0.54
C ALA A 17 -4.16 -3.50 -0.92
N SER A 18 -5.14 -4.35 -1.20
CA SER A 18 -5.51 -4.72 -2.55
C SER A 18 -6.86 -4.09 -2.89
N TYR A 19 -7.06 -3.66 -4.14
CA TYR A 19 -8.33 -3.09 -4.57
C TYR A 19 -8.59 -3.40 -6.05
N LEU A 20 -9.85 -3.29 -6.48
CA LEU A 20 -10.21 -3.45 -7.89
C LEU A 20 -10.14 -2.10 -8.60
N SER A 21 -9.31 -2.03 -9.63
CA SER A 21 -9.15 -0.87 -10.50
C SER A 21 -9.41 -1.28 -11.94
N ARG A 22 -10.45 -0.73 -12.58
CA ARG A 22 -10.79 -1.03 -13.98
C ARG A 22 -10.83 -2.54 -14.30
N GLY A 23 -11.41 -3.33 -13.40
CA GLY A 23 -11.53 -4.80 -13.54
C GLY A 23 -10.26 -5.61 -13.23
N ARG A 24 -9.16 -4.96 -12.81
CA ARG A 24 -7.91 -5.62 -12.43
C ARG A 24 -7.65 -5.45 -10.94
N THR A 25 -7.06 -6.46 -10.30
CA THR A 25 -6.58 -6.32 -8.92
C THR A 25 -5.30 -5.50 -8.96
N ARG A 26 -5.29 -4.39 -8.24
CA ARG A 26 -4.13 -3.54 -7.96
C ARG A 26 -3.80 -3.62 -6.48
N HIS A 27 -2.55 -3.33 -6.16
CA HIS A 27 -2.06 -3.29 -4.79
C HIS A 27 -1.51 -1.90 -4.50
N VAL A 28 -1.73 -1.40 -3.30
CA VAL A 28 -1.23 -0.11 -2.86
C VAL A 28 -0.46 -0.29 -1.56
N ALA A 29 0.63 0.43 -1.40
CA ALA A 29 1.35 0.58 -0.14
C ALA A 29 1.32 2.07 0.23
N ALA A 30 0.83 2.41 1.42
CA ALA A 30 0.72 3.76 1.92
C ALA A 30 1.24 3.87 3.35
N CYS A 31 2.18 4.79 3.60
CA CYS A 31 2.67 5.06 4.94
C CYS A 31 1.63 5.88 5.71
N ALA A 32 1.21 5.36 6.85
CA ALA A 32 0.28 6.03 7.77
C ALA A 32 0.99 6.94 8.78
N ALA A 33 2.32 7.07 8.69
CA ALA A 33 3.06 7.98 9.55
C ALA A 33 2.80 9.44 9.14
N PRO A 34 2.66 10.35 10.12
CA PRO A 34 2.44 11.76 9.83
C PRO A 34 3.63 12.33 9.04
N ARG A 35 3.34 13.15 8.01
CA ARG A 35 4.33 13.88 7.18
C ARG A 35 5.25 13.02 6.30
N CYS A 36 4.96 11.73 6.11
CA CYS A 36 5.77 10.87 5.24
C CYS A 36 5.29 10.87 3.78
N ASP A 37 3.98 11.07 3.55
CA ASP A 37 3.28 11.14 2.25
C ASP A 37 3.57 9.99 1.25
N PHE A 38 4.24 8.93 1.70
CA PHE A 38 4.59 7.79 0.88
C PHE A 38 3.32 7.02 0.53
N SER A 39 2.99 6.98 -0.75
CA SER A 39 1.97 6.10 -1.31
C SER A 39 2.40 5.65 -2.71
N ALA A 40 2.25 4.36 -2.99
CA ALA A 40 2.64 3.79 -4.28
C ALA A 40 1.73 2.62 -4.66
N GLU A 41 1.42 2.52 -5.94
CA GLU A 41 0.58 1.47 -6.52
C GLU A 41 1.42 0.47 -7.30
N TYR A 42 1.07 -0.81 -7.20
CA TYR A 42 1.79 -1.94 -7.76
C TYR A 42 0.81 -2.93 -8.39
N ASP A 43 1.25 -3.60 -9.46
CA ASP A 43 0.51 -4.69 -10.09
C ASP A 43 0.65 -6.03 -9.34
N SER A 44 1.66 -6.16 -8.48
CA SER A 44 1.85 -7.35 -7.66
C SER A 44 1.82 -7.02 -6.16
N ARG A 45 1.19 -7.90 -5.41
CA ARG A 45 1.16 -7.82 -3.96
C ARG A 45 2.55 -7.90 -3.36
N ALA A 46 3.38 -8.80 -3.89
CA ALA A 46 4.74 -8.98 -3.43
C ALA A 46 5.57 -7.70 -3.56
N ALA A 47 5.41 -6.94 -4.67
CA ALA A 47 6.08 -5.65 -4.82
C ALA A 47 5.59 -4.62 -3.79
N ALA A 48 4.28 -4.55 -3.54
CA ALA A 48 3.73 -3.64 -2.52
C ALA A 48 4.22 -3.99 -1.11
N GLU A 49 4.26 -5.28 -0.76
CA GLU A 49 4.80 -5.73 0.54
C GLU A 49 6.31 -5.52 0.64
N LEU A 50 7.07 -5.71 -0.44
CA LEU A 50 8.50 -5.41 -0.47
C LEU A 50 8.76 -3.92 -0.22
N ALA A 51 8.04 -3.04 -0.94
CA ALA A 51 8.13 -1.60 -0.77
C ALA A 51 7.83 -1.19 0.68
N ALA A 52 6.82 -1.79 1.29
CA ALA A 52 6.48 -1.56 2.69
C ALA A 52 7.58 -2.02 3.66
N ARG A 53 8.23 -3.17 3.41
CA ARG A 53 9.30 -3.70 4.26
C ARG A 53 10.59 -2.87 4.20
N ILE A 54 10.92 -2.33 3.03
CA ILE A 54 12.12 -1.50 2.84
C ILE A 54 11.87 -0.01 3.12
N HIS A 55 10.62 0.38 3.35
CA HIS A 55 10.27 1.76 3.62
C HIS A 55 10.86 2.22 4.95
N ARG A 56 11.84 3.12 4.88
CA ARG A 56 12.39 3.79 6.06
C ARG A 56 11.67 5.11 6.26
N CYS A 57 10.70 5.09 7.17
CA CYS A 57 10.02 6.30 7.60
C CYS A 57 10.94 7.14 8.50
N ARG A 58 10.98 8.44 8.26
CA ARG A 58 11.73 9.44 9.05
C ARG A 58 10.82 10.32 9.92
N ALA A 59 9.54 9.95 10.05
CA ALA A 59 8.54 10.68 10.83
C ALA A 59 8.87 10.73 12.33
#